data_AF-L8IMZ0-F1
#
_entry.id   AF-L8IMZ0-F1
#
_cell.length_a   1.000
_cell.length_b   1.000
_cell.length_c   1.000
_cell.angle_alpha   90.00
_cell.angle_beta   90.00
_cell.angle_gamma   90.00
#
_symmetry.space_group_name_H-M   'P 1'
#
loop_
_entity.id
_entity.type
_entity.pdbx_description
1 polymer ?
#
loop_
_entity_poly.entity_id
_entity_poly.type
_entity_poly.pdbx_seq_one_letter_code
_entity_poly.pdbx_strand_id
1 'polypeptide(L)'
;VVFLMALAIFGTQSLGNEVYNIISPTDKGGQIQETMTVDNEKNAAIINIHAGSCSSTTIFDYKHGYIALRVLSRRACYILKMDHKAIPALDQLKRYIFERKALNSMFSDKYIWVKYNPLKSLITHVDWFLFGSPIRQLCEHVPLYQGEVADKTHNTGAGVCAKAGLLGILGISVCADVHV
;
A
#
# COMPACT_ATOMS: atom_id res chain seq x y z
N VAL A 1 1.13 -0.90 62.43
CA VAL A 1 1.88 -0.91 61.16
C VAL A 1 0.87 -0.82 60.03
N VAL A 2 0.77 0.34 59.37
CA VAL A 2 -0.18 0.58 58.27
C VAL A 2 0.56 0.34 56.96
N PHE A 3 0.14 -0.66 56.19
CA PHE A 3 0.75 -0.99 54.90
C PHE A 3 0.06 -0.17 53.80
N LEU A 4 0.76 0.83 53.27
CA LEU A 4 0.35 1.61 52.09
C LEU A 4 0.62 0.76 50.83
N MET A 5 -0.44 0.23 50.23
CA MET A 5 -0.37 -0.38 48.90
C MET A 5 -0.48 0.72 47.85
N ALA A 6 0.65 1.10 47.26
CA ALA A 6 0.68 1.98 46.09
C ALA A 6 0.25 1.18 44.84
N LEU A 7 -0.94 1.46 44.30
CA LEU A 7 -1.34 1.01 42.97
C LEU A 7 -0.58 1.82 41.91
N ALA A 8 0.48 1.25 41.36
CA ALA A 8 1.08 1.75 40.13
C ALA A 8 0.18 1.37 38.95
N ILE A 9 -0.55 2.33 38.41
CA ILE A 9 -1.29 2.17 37.16
C ILE A 9 -0.25 2.28 36.03
N PHE A 10 0.32 1.15 35.61
CA PHE A 10 1.04 1.11 34.34
C PHE A 10 0.01 1.22 33.21
N GLY A 11 -0.19 2.44 32.71
CA GLY A 11 -0.87 2.66 31.45
C GLY A 11 0.01 2.10 30.33
N THR A 12 -0.17 0.83 29.98
CA THR A 12 0.39 0.30 28.73
C THR A 12 -0.37 0.96 27.59
N GLN A 13 0.24 1.93 26.92
CA GLN A 13 -0.25 2.36 25.62
C GLN A 13 -0.18 1.12 24.73
N SER A 14 -1.33 0.55 24.37
CA SER A 14 -1.39 -0.48 23.35
C SER A 14 -0.85 0.14 22.07
N LEU A 15 0.37 -0.22 21.67
CA LEU A 15 0.90 0.03 20.33
C LEU A 15 0.14 -0.89 19.35
N GLY A 16 -1.18 -0.68 19.28
CA GLY A 16 -2.08 -1.48 18.48
C GLY A 16 -2.10 -1.06 17.02
N ASN A 17 -2.72 -1.93 16.21
CA ASN A 17 -3.07 -1.59 14.84
C ASN A 17 -4.20 -0.55 14.83
N GLU A 18 -4.06 0.48 14.00
CA GLU A 18 -5.14 1.43 13.73
C GLU A 18 -5.83 1.07 12.41
N VAL A 19 -7.16 0.99 12.39
CA VAL A 19 -7.92 0.55 11.21
C VAL A 19 -8.87 1.65 10.74
N TYR A 20 -8.81 1.97 9.46
CA TYR A 20 -9.63 2.97 8.80
C TYR A 20 -10.40 2.34 7.63
N ASN A 21 -11.72 2.37 7.71
CA ASN A 21 -12.59 2.00 6.60
C ASN A 21 -12.95 3.25 5.79
N ILE A 22 -12.79 3.16 4.47
CA ILE A 22 -12.95 4.24 3.51
C ILE A 22 -13.86 3.74 2.40
N ILE A 23 -14.78 4.60 1.97
CA ILE A 23 -15.62 4.34 0.81
C ILE A 23 -15.14 5.28 -0.29
N SER A 24 -14.71 4.70 -1.40
CA SER A 24 -14.26 5.44 -2.57
C SER A 24 -15.32 5.39 -3.65
N PRO A 25 -15.78 6.54 -4.16
CA PRO A 25 -16.60 6.55 -5.36
C PRO A 25 -15.77 6.07 -6.55
N THR A 26 -16.43 5.41 -7.49
CA THR A 26 -15.86 4.98 -8.76
C THR A 26 -16.32 5.88 -9.89
N ASP A 27 -15.53 5.92 -10.96
CA ASP A 27 -15.83 6.69 -12.17
C ASP A 27 -17.18 6.29 -12.82
N LYS A 28 -17.72 5.10 -12.49
CA LYS A 28 -18.99 4.57 -13.02
C LYS A 28 -20.19 4.72 -12.06
N GLY A 29 -20.07 5.57 -11.03
CA GLY A 29 -21.15 5.81 -10.06
C GLY A 29 -21.35 4.70 -9.01
N GLY A 30 -20.49 3.68 -8.98
CA GLY A 30 -20.43 2.68 -7.92
C GLY A 30 -19.55 3.12 -6.73
N GLN A 31 -19.56 2.34 -5.66
CA GLN A 31 -18.69 2.53 -4.49
C GLN A 31 -17.79 1.30 -4.29
N ILE A 32 -16.53 1.54 -3.95
CA ILE A 32 -15.57 0.51 -3.54
C ILE A 32 -15.25 0.72 -2.06
N GLN A 33 -15.23 -0.38 -1.31
CA GLN A 33 -14.77 -0.37 0.07
C GLN A 33 -13.27 -0.60 0.12
N GLU A 34 -12.60 0.23 0.90
CA GLU A 34 -11.18 0.16 1.17
C GLU A 34 -10.94 0.14 2.68
N THR A 35 -9.98 -0.66 3.12
CA THR A 35 -9.56 -0.71 4.51
C THR A 35 -8.06 -0.44 4.57
N MET A 36 -7.66 0.61 5.29
CA MET A 36 -6.27 0.85 5.63
C MET A 36 -6.03 0.45 7.10
N THR A 37 -5.05 -0.42 7.30
CA THR A 37 -4.54 -0.80 8.62
C THR A 37 -3.13 -0.23 8.78
N VAL A 38 -2.90 0.54 9.83
CA VAL A 38 -1.57 0.99 10.24
C VAL A 38 -1.07 0.08 11.33
N ASP A 39 0.04 -0.62 11.05
CA ASP A 39 0.78 -1.40 12.03
C ASP A 39 1.92 -0.51 12.54
N ASN A 40 1.71 0.10 13.71
CA ASN A 40 2.68 1.02 14.31
C ASN A 40 3.96 0.29 14.75
N GLU A 41 3.88 -0.98 15.15
CA GLU A 41 5.06 -1.78 15.56
C GLU A 41 5.95 -2.12 14.37
N LYS A 42 5.35 -2.48 13.24
CA LYS A 42 6.08 -2.77 12.00
C LYS A 42 6.38 -1.52 11.18
N ASN A 43 5.87 -0.36 11.58
CA ASN A 43 5.95 0.89 10.84
C ASN A 43 5.47 0.70 9.38
N ALA A 44 4.28 0.14 9.22
CA ALA A 44 3.72 -0.21 7.91
C ALA A 44 2.26 0.21 7.77
N ALA A 45 1.86 0.55 6.55
CA ALA A 45 0.47 0.76 6.16
C ALA A 45 0.03 -0.32 5.18
N ILE A 46 -1.07 -1.00 5.49
CA ILE A 46 -1.65 -2.09 4.70
C ILE A 46 -3.01 -1.62 4.19
N ILE A 47 -3.15 -1.46 2.89
CA ILE A 47 -4.38 -1.04 2.24
C ILE A 47 -4.97 -2.22 1.49
N ASN A 48 -6.22 -2.54 1.77
CA ASN A 48 -7.00 -3.56 1.07
C ASN A 48 -8.13 -2.89 0.31
N ILE A 49 -8.22 -3.14 -1.00
CA ILE A 49 -9.31 -2.71 -1.86
C ILE A 49 -10.21 -3.90 -2.12
N HIS A 50 -11.48 -3.79 -1.76
CA HIS A 50 -12.49 -4.84 -1.96
C HIS A 50 -13.32 -4.55 -3.23
N ALA A 51 -12.81 -5.01 -4.38
CA ALA A 51 -13.37 -4.73 -5.70
C ALA A 51 -13.55 -6.00 -6.56
N GLY A 52 -13.94 -7.11 -5.93
CA GLY A 52 -14.13 -8.39 -6.63
C GLY A 52 -12.83 -8.89 -7.27
N SER A 53 -12.84 -9.17 -8.57
CA SER A 53 -11.63 -9.61 -9.29
C SER A 53 -10.53 -8.54 -9.35
N CYS A 54 -10.88 -7.27 -9.21
CA CYS A 54 -9.93 -6.14 -9.15
C CYS A 54 -9.46 -5.83 -7.73
N SER A 55 -9.75 -6.70 -6.75
CA SER A 55 -9.25 -6.53 -5.39
C SER A 55 -7.73 -6.52 -5.37
N SER A 56 -7.18 -5.70 -4.49
CA SER A 56 -5.74 -5.58 -4.33
C SER A 56 -5.37 -5.30 -2.88
N THR A 57 -4.15 -5.69 -2.53
CA THR A 57 -3.53 -5.35 -1.25
C THR A 57 -2.24 -4.61 -1.54
N THR A 58 -2.05 -3.47 -0.87
CA THR A 58 -0.84 -2.64 -0.94
C THR A 58 -0.23 -2.54 0.44
N ILE A 59 1.05 -2.83 0.56
CA ILE A 59 1.81 -2.63 1.80
C ILE A 59 2.83 -1.55 1.53
N PHE A 60 2.77 -0.45 2.28
CA PHE A 60 3.86 0.52 2.41
C PHE A 60 4.64 0.13 3.67
N ASP A 61 5.78 -0.54 3.50
CA ASP A 61 6.68 -0.89 4.60
C ASP A 61 7.73 0.21 4.76
N TYR A 62 7.45 1.16 5.66
CA TYR A 62 8.33 2.30 5.90
C TYR A 62 9.58 1.91 6.68
N LYS A 63 9.57 0.79 7.40
CA LYS A 63 10.73 0.28 8.12
C LYS A 63 11.82 -0.20 7.15
N HIS A 64 11.41 -0.92 6.11
CA HIS A 64 12.34 -1.48 5.12
C HIS A 64 12.49 -0.58 3.88
N GLY A 65 11.61 0.41 3.69
CA GLY A 65 11.66 1.34 2.56
C GLY A 65 11.18 0.72 1.25
N TYR A 66 10.19 -0.18 1.33
CA TYR A 66 9.63 -0.87 0.18
C TYR A 66 8.10 -0.78 0.15
N ILE A 67 7.55 -0.89 -1.06
CA ILE A 67 6.12 -1.01 -1.30
C ILE A 67 5.88 -2.33 -2.00
N ALA A 68 4.92 -3.12 -1.53
CA ALA A 68 4.48 -4.34 -2.18
C ALA A 68 3.02 -4.23 -2.60
N LEU A 69 2.73 -4.64 -3.83
CA LEU A 69 1.40 -4.56 -4.41
C LEU A 69 0.98 -5.93 -4.94
N ARG A 70 -0.08 -6.51 -4.39
CA ARG A 70 -0.67 -7.74 -4.91
C ARG A 70 -2.03 -7.44 -5.51
N VAL A 71 -2.17 -7.72 -6.80
CA VAL A 71 -3.44 -7.54 -7.54
C VAL A 71 -4.01 -8.90 -7.88
N LEU A 72 -5.25 -9.17 -7.44
CA LEU A 72 -5.86 -10.50 -7.54
C LEU A 72 -6.01 -10.96 -9.00
N SER A 73 -6.49 -10.09 -9.89
CA SER A 73 -6.64 -10.40 -11.33
C SER A 73 -5.33 -10.70 -12.05
N ARG A 74 -4.20 -10.21 -11.53
CA ARG A 74 -2.87 -10.42 -12.11
C ARG A 74 -2.14 -11.64 -11.54
N ARG A 75 -2.60 -12.14 -10.38
CA ARG A 75 -1.97 -13.27 -9.65
C ARG A 75 -0.46 -13.06 -9.45
N ALA A 76 -0.04 -11.82 -9.24
CA ALA A 76 1.35 -11.42 -9.10
C ALA A 76 1.50 -10.37 -7.99
N CYS A 77 2.72 -10.26 -7.48
CA CYS A 77 3.14 -9.20 -6.58
C CYS A 77 4.17 -8.30 -7.25
N TYR A 78 4.06 -7.00 -7.05
CA TYR A 78 4.96 -5.98 -7.56
C TYR A 78 5.70 -5.34 -6.38
N ILE A 79 7.02 -5.36 -6.43
CA ILE A 79 7.88 -4.78 -5.40
C ILE A 79 8.49 -3.48 -5.93
N LEU A 80 8.34 -2.41 -5.17
CA LEU A 80 8.91 -1.11 -5.47
C LEU A 80 9.79 -0.63 -4.33
N LYS A 81 10.91 0.01 -4.66
CA LYS A 81 11.65 0.79 -3.70
C LYS A 81 10.88 2.09 -3.43
N MET A 82 10.73 2.44 -2.16
CA MET A 82 10.01 3.65 -1.76
C MET A 82 10.82 4.89 -2.12
N ASP A 83 10.21 5.84 -2.84
CA ASP A 83 10.75 7.18 -3.03
C ASP A 83 10.03 8.14 -2.08
N HIS A 84 10.73 8.57 -1.02
CA HIS A 84 10.18 9.48 -0.01
C HIS A 84 9.82 10.88 -0.53
N LYS A 85 10.22 11.24 -1.76
CA LYS A 85 9.73 12.47 -2.42
C LYS A 85 8.34 12.27 -3.01
N ALA A 86 8.07 11.09 -3.56
CA ALA A 86 6.79 10.76 -4.18
C ALA A 86 5.75 10.23 -3.18
N ILE A 87 6.24 9.47 -2.18
CA ILE A 87 5.47 8.74 -1.19
C ILE A 87 5.45 9.55 0.13
N PRO A 88 4.28 9.95 0.64
CA PRO A 88 4.17 10.64 1.91
C PRO A 88 4.61 9.72 3.06
N ALA A 89 5.16 10.33 4.10
CA ALA A 89 5.46 9.64 5.36
C ALA A 89 4.17 9.07 6.00
N LEU A 90 4.33 8.07 6.87
CA LEU A 90 3.21 7.34 7.46
C LEU A 90 2.25 8.25 8.23
N ASP A 91 2.77 9.21 8.99
CA ASP A 91 2.01 10.21 9.75
C ASP A 91 1.19 11.13 8.81
N GLN A 92 1.78 11.55 7.70
CA GLN A 92 1.08 12.31 6.67
C GLN A 92 -0.04 11.48 6.02
N LEU A 93 0.22 10.20 5.74
CA LEU A 93 -0.79 9.29 5.19
C LEU A 93 -1.96 9.08 6.18
N LYS A 94 -1.69 8.97 7.49
CA LYS A 94 -2.72 8.92 8.54
C LYS A 94 -3.55 10.19 8.56
N ARG A 95 -2.90 11.36 8.50
CA ARG A 95 -3.59 12.66 8.44
C ARG A 95 -4.51 12.74 7.23
N TYR A 96 -4.02 12.35 6.06
CA TYR A 96 -4.78 12.34 4.81
C TYR A 96 -6.07 11.51 4.91
N ILE A 97 -5.99 10.33 5.51
CA ILE A 97 -7.18 9.49 5.72
C ILE A 97 -8.15 10.12 6.70
N PHE A 98 -7.64 10.68 7.79
CA PHE A 98 -8.47 11.37 8.77
C PHE A 98 -9.22 12.54 8.14
N GLU A 99 -8.53 13.41 7.39
CA GLU A 99 -9.13 14.53 6.67
C GLU A 99 -10.19 14.07 5.69
N ARG A 100 -9.92 13.00 4.93
CA ARG A 100 -10.92 12.43 4.02
C ARG A 100 -12.17 11.96 4.76
N LYS A 101 -12.02 11.23 5.86
CA LYS A 101 -13.15 10.63 6.60
C LYS A 101 -13.96 11.68 7.37
N ALA A 102 -13.28 12.65 7.99
CA ALA A 102 -13.90 13.64 8.86
C ALA A 102 -14.48 14.83 8.09
N LEU A 103 -13.83 15.25 7.00
CA LEU A 103 -14.15 16.51 6.32
C LEU A 103 -14.67 16.31 4.89
N ASN A 104 -14.61 15.09 4.34
CA ASN A 104 -14.87 14.80 2.92
C ASN A 104 -14.08 15.70 1.94
N SER A 105 -13.03 16.39 2.41
CA SER A 105 -12.35 17.45 1.68
C SER A 105 -11.09 16.98 0.97
N MET A 106 -10.68 15.73 1.20
CA MET A 106 -9.46 15.20 0.62
C MET A 106 -9.74 14.22 -0.50
N PHE A 107 -9.56 14.71 -1.74
CA PHE A 107 -9.48 13.91 -2.95
C PHE A 107 -8.22 14.29 -3.72
N SER A 108 -7.47 13.28 -4.16
CA SER A 108 -6.32 13.42 -5.03
C SER A 108 -6.48 12.55 -6.27
N ASP A 109 -6.24 13.15 -7.43
CA ASP A 109 -6.06 12.49 -8.72
C ASP A 109 -4.61 11.99 -8.91
N LYS A 110 -3.77 12.11 -7.87
CA LYS A 110 -2.36 11.70 -7.93
C LYS A 110 -2.27 10.18 -7.95
N TYR A 111 -1.83 9.67 -9.10
CA TYR A 111 -1.36 8.30 -9.26
C TYR A 111 0.15 8.25 -9.43
N ILE A 112 0.77 7.30 -8.75
CA ILE A 112 2.13 6.86 -9.00
C ILE A 112 2.06 5.81 -10.10
N TRP A 113 2.75 6.07 -11.20
CA TRP A 113 2.80 5.17 -12.33
C TRP A 113 3.98 4.24 -12.18
N VAL A 114 3.70 2.95 -12.30
CA VAL A 114 4.66 1.89 -12.08
C VAL A 114 4.68 1.05 -13.33
N LYS A 115 5.85 0.89 -13.91
CA LYS A 115 6.07 -0.02 -15.02
C LYS A 115 6.83 -1.26 -14.54
N TYR A 116 6.54 -2.39 -15.15
CA TYR A 116 7.33 -3.61 -15.00
C TYR A 116 7.39 -4.35 -16.33
N ASN A 117 8.50 -5.03 -16.60
CA ASN A 117 8.61 -5.90 -17.77
C ASN A 117 8.41 -7.36 -17.33
N PRO A 118 7.39 -8.08 -17.82
CA PRO A 118 7.13 -9.46 -17.40
C PRO A 118 8.29 -10.43 -17.66
N LEU A 119 9.16 -10.14 -18.61
CA LEU A 119 10.30 -11.01 -18.96
C LEU A 119 11.58 -10.62 -18.21
N LYS A 120 11.80 -9.32 -17.98
CA LYS A 120 13.06 -8.80 -17.42
C LYS A 120 13.01 -8.49 -15.93
N SER A 121 11.82 -8.23 -15.39
CA SER A 121 11.65 -7.75 -14.01
C SER A 121 11.30 -8.86 -13.02
N LEU A 122 11.24 -10.13 -13.45
CA LEU A 122 10.93 -11.25 -12.56
C LEU A 122 12.05 -11.45 -11.53
N ILE A 123 11.70 -11.42 -10.25
CA ILE A 123 12.62 -11.67 -9.14
C ILE A 123 12.68 -13.18 -8.90
N THR A 124 13.77 -13.82 -9.33
CA THR A 124 13.99 -15.27 -9.17
C THR A 124 14.63 -15.63 -7.83
N HIS A 125 15.42 -14.72 -7.26
CA HIS A 125 16.06 -14.86 -5.96
C HIS A 125 15.65 -13.69 -5.07
N VAL A 126 14.93 -13.99 -4.00
CA VAL A 126 14.37 -13.00 -3.08
C VAL A 126 15.04 -13.11 -1.72
N ASP A 127 15.47 -11.97 -1.19
CA ASP A 127 15.88 -11.85 0.19
C ASP A 127 14.74 -11.24 1.01
N TRP A 128 14.01 -12.11 1.72
CA TRP A 128 12.90 -11.69 2.57
C TRP A 128 13.33 -10.89 3.80
N PHE A 129 14.60 -10.96 4.19
CA PHE A 129 15.11 -10.12 5.27
C PHE A 129 15.15 -8.65 4.84
N LEU A 130 15.45 -8.38 3.56
CA LEU A 130 15.40 -7.02 3.01
C LEU A 130 13.99 -6.45 2.92
N PHE A 131 12.99 -7.28 2.59
CA PHE A 131 11.60 -6.82 2.40
C PHE A 131 10.75 -6.84 3.67
N GLY A 132 11.17 -7.59 4.69
CA GLY A 132 10.43 -7.70 5.94
C GLY A 132 9.25 -8.68 5.89
N SER A 133 8.74 -9.01 7.07
CA SER A 133 7.66 -9.98 7.23
C SER A 133 6.33 -9.57 6.57
N PRO A 134 5.89 -8.28 6.56
CA PRO A 134 4.62 -7.91 5.94
C PRO A 134 4.62 -8.21 4.42
N ILE A 135 5.68 -7.82 3.72
CA ILE A 135 5.81 -8.05 2.28
C ILE A 135 5.94 -9.54 1.98
N ARG A 136 6.74 -10.28 2.78
CA ARG A 136 6.86 -11.73 2.63
C ARG A 136 5.51 -12.44 2.71
N GLN A 137 4.73 -12.17 3.76
CA GLN A 137 3.40 -12.77 3.93
C GLN A 137 2.46 -12.47 2.75
N LEU A 138 2.57 -11.27 2.17
CA LEU A 138 1.75 -10.91 1.02
C LEU A 138 2.17 -11.63 -0.27
N CYS A 139 3.47 -11.82 -0.50
CA CYS A 139 4.03 -12.09 -1.82
C CYS A 139 4.73 -13.44 -2.00
N GLU A 140 5.02 -14.19 -0.93
CA GLU A 140 5.89 -15.39 -1.01
C GLU A 140 5.36 -16.54 -1.90
N HIS A 141 4.07 -16.56 -2.22
CA HIS A 141 3.41 -17.63 -2.99
C HIS A 141 2.92 -17.19 -4.39
N VAL A 142 3.39 -16.06 -4.90
CA VAL A 142 3.05 -15.56 -6.24
C VAL A 142 4.31 -15.10 -6.96
N PRO A 143 4.31 -14.94 -8.30
CA PRO A 143 5.43 -14.32 -9.00
C PRO A 143 5.67 -12.89 -8.50
N LEU A 144 6.94 -12.55 -8.23
CA LEU A 144 7.38 -11.22 -7.84
C LEU A 144 7.99 -10.49 -9.04
N TYR A 145 7.52 -9.27 -9.31
CA TYR A 145 8.12 -8.40 -10.31
C TYR A 145 8.65 -7.12 -9.66
N GLN A 146 9.85 -6.72 -10.03
CA GLN A 146 10.36 -5.41 -9.68
C GLN A 146 9.64 -4.34 -10.51
N GLY A 147 9.03 -3.38 -9.82
CA GLY A 147 8.39 -2.21 -10.43
C GLY A 147 9.32 -1.00 -10.41
N GLU A 148 9.27 -0.21 -11.48
CA GLU A 148 9.97 1.07 -11.60
C GLU A 148 8.96 2.20 -11.66
N VAL A 149 9.20 3.28 -10.92
CA VAL A 149 8.39 4.50 -11.02
C VAL A 149 8.65 5.13 -12.40
N ALA A 150 7.58 5.44 -13.11
CA ALA A 150 7.63 6.08 -14.42
C ALA A 150 7.06 7.51 -14.36
N ASP A 151 7.62 8.41 -15.17
CA ASP A 151 7.02 9.72 -15.40
C ASP A 151 5.70 9.57 -16.15
N LYS A 152 4.73 10.46 -15.86
CA LYS A 152 3.34 10.44 -16.36
C LYS A 152 3.20 10.45 -17.89
N THR A 153 4.30 10.61 -18.64
CA THR A 153 4.28 10.92 -20.06
C THR A 153 4.92 9.81 -20.90
N HIS A 154 4.08 9.18 -21.71
CA HIS A 154 4.39 8.61 -23.03
C HIS A 154 4.96 7.19 -23.20
N ASN A 155 5.31 6.41 -22.17
CA ASN A 155 5.94 5.09 -22.39
C ASN A 155 5.33 3.91 -21.62
N THR A 156 4.12 4.01 -21.08
CA THR A 156 3.37 2.80 -20.70
C THR A 156 2.73 2.29 -21.98
N GLY A 157 3.35 1.30 -22.63
CA GLY A 157 2.78 0.63 -23.81
C GLY A 157 1.31 0.27 -23.57
N ALA A 158 0.52 0.23 -24.63
CA ALA A 158 -0.95 0.14 -24.68
C ALA A 158 -1.60 -1.07 -23.96
N GLY A 159 -1.27 -1.29 -22.69
CA GLY A 159 -1.71 -2.37 -21.84
C GLY A 159 -2.63 -1.86 -20.73
N VAL A 160 -3.57 -2.72 -20.32
CA VAL A 160 -4.48 -2.46 -19.20
C VAL A 160 -3.67 -2.35 -17.91
N CYS A 161 -3.63 -1.19 -17.27
CA CYS A 161 -3.00 -1.02 -15.96
C CYS A 161 -3.92 -1.52 -14.83
N ALA A 162 -3.34 -2.01 -13.74
CA ALA A 162 -4.06 -2.33 -12.52
C ALA A 162 -3.95 -1.16 -11.54
N LYS A 163 -5.09 -0.68 -11.02
CA LYS A 163 -5.15 0.34 -9.97
C LYS A 163 -5.10 -0.33 -8.60
N ALA A 164 -4.35 0.26 -7.69
CA ALA A 164 -4.22 -0.15 -6.30
C ALA A 164 -3.75 1.04 -5.44
N GLY A 165 -3.23 0.79 -4.24
CA GLY A 165 -2.90 1.83 -3.27
C GLY A 165 -4.14 2.31 -2.54
N LEU A 166 -4.16 3.61 -2.21
CA LEU A 166 -5.26 4.26 -1.51
C LEU A 166 -6.00 5.16 -2.52
N LEU A 167 -7.10 4.67 -3.09
CA LEU A 167 -7.71 5.35 -4.24
C LEU A 167 -8.24 6.71 -3.82
N GLY A 168 -8.02 7.75 -4.61
CA GLY A 168 -8.45 9.12 -4.28
C GLY A 168 -7.61 9.81 -3.21
N ILE A 169 -6.51 9.22 -2.75
CA ILE A 169 -5.50 9.90 -1.90
C ILE A 169 -4.09 9.67 -2.47
N LEU A 170 -3.71 8.41 -2.63
CA LEU A 170 -2.40 7.99 -3.14
C LEU A 170 -2.57 6.70 -3.96
N GLY A 171 -3.09 6.86 -5.18
CA GLY A 171 -3.28 5.76 -6.10
C GLY A 171 -1.96 5.26 -6.67
N ILE A 172 -1.87 3.95 -6.94
CA ILE A 172 -0.77 3.33 -7.66
C ILE A 172 -1.36 2.66 -8.90
N SER A 173 -0.79 2.94 -10.07
CA SER A 173 -1.17 2.34 -11.34
C SER A 173 -0.01 1.49 -11.84
N VAL A 174 -0.18 0.16 -11.87
CA VAL A 174 0.84 -0.77 -12.35
C VAL A 174 0.51 -1.21 -13.77
N CYS A 175 1.41 -0.91 -14.70
CA CYS A 175 1.29 -1.16 -16.12
C CYS A 175 2.41 -2.10 -16.58
N ALA A 176 2.08 -3.05 -17.45
CA ALA A 176 3.10 -3.86 -18.10
C ALA A 176 3.77 -3.04 -19.21
N ASP A 177 5.10 -2.98 -19.20
CA ASP A 177 5.90 -2.40 -20.26
C ASP A 177 6.34 -3.51 -21.22
N VAL A 178 5.65 -3.58 -22.36
CA VAL A 178 5.78 -4.66 -23.35
C VAL A 178 6.48 -4.19 -24.62
N HIS A 179 7.26 -3.11 -24.57
CA HIS A 179 8.12 -2.75 -25.70
C HIS A 179 9.14 -3.89 -25.90
N VAL A 180 8.93 -4.68 -26.96
CA VAL A 180 9.80 -5.76 -27.44
C VAL A 180 10.95 -5.15 -28.23
#